data_AF-A0AA88KZK0-F1
#
_entry.id   AF-A0AA88KZK0-F1
#
_cell.length_a   1.000
_cell.length_b   1.000
_cell.length_c   1.000
_cell.angle_alpha   90.00
_cell.angle_beta   90.00
_cell.angle_gamma   90.00
#
_symmetry.space_group_name_H-M   'P 1'
#
loop_
_entity.id
_entity.type
_entity.pdbx_description
1 polymer ?
#
loop_
_entity_poly.entity_id
_entity_poly.type
_entity_poly.pdbx_seq_one_letter_code
_entity_poly.pdbx_strand_id
1 'polypeptide(L)'
;MPYVYIGRKNGFIGKTLWEILGNLKDFGKGRMVVRSKHERIYKEPCYYRIVHAQPLMDEKNLYGRVLVEEVFRGRKNPELKDLTAITYKNDFKLVPKHEEHKLINVAPVELPETVVPSEIEPPPLLKMLCAQRRAARGEDTENISMEMIIRETTFTSRVRRAKSGEQPTIPINLNPSKLNPSSRLYQGIQDTNPQS
;
A
#
# COMPACT_ATOMS: atom_id res chain seq x y z
N MET A 1 -25.27 -27.11 -14.62
CA MET A 1 -23.94 -27.56 -14.19
C MET A 1 -23.36 -26.55 -13.21
N PRO A 2 -23.04 -26.91 -11.96
CA PRO A 2 -22.38 -26.01 -11.03
C PRO A 2 -20.88 -25.89 -11.38
N TYR A 3 -20.36 -24.67 -11.46
CA TYR A 3 -18.93 -24.40 -11.66
C TYR A 3 -18.22 -24.26 -10.30
N VAL A 4 -17.01 -24.80 -10.20
CA VAL A 4 -16.14 -24.66 -9.02
C VAL A 4 -14.90 -23.87 -9.44
N TYR A 5 -14.71 -22.69 -8.87
CA TYR A 5 -13.52 -21.88 -9.12
C TYR A 5 -12.35 -22.39 -8.25
N ILE A 6 -11.31 -22.89 -8.91
CA ILE A 6 -10.08 -23.37 -8.26
C ILE A 6 -8.98 -22.33 -8.49
N GLY A 7 -8.29 -21.91 -7.41
CA GLY A 7 -7.13 -21.02 -7.46
C GLY A 7 -7.29 -19.66 -6.75
N ARG A 8 -6.23 -18.84 -6.78
CA ARG A 8 -6.25 -17.48 -6.21
C ARG A 8 -7.07 -16.55 -7.10
N LYS A 9 -8.17 -16.03 -6.58
CA LYS A 9 -9.00 -15.02 -7.26
C LYS A 9 -8.18 -13.74 -7.48
N ASN A 10 -8.13 -13.23 -8.70
CA ASN A 10 -7.62 -11.89 -8.98
C ASN A 10 -8.75 -10.87 -8.81
N GLY A 11 -8.39 -9.65 -8.40
CA GLY A 11 -9.35 -8.56 -8.20
C GLY A 11 -9.26 -7.48 -9.27
N PHE A 12 -8.55 -7.74 -10.36
CA PHE A 12 -8.33 -6.80 -11.45
C PHE A 12 -9.51 -6.87 -12.41
N ILE A 13 -10.11 -5.73 -12.66
CA ILE A 13 -11.27 -5.58 -13.53
C ILE A 13 -10.96 -4.39 -14.43
N GLY A 14 -11.05 -4.55 -15.75
CA GLY A 14 -10.79 -3.46 -16.69
C GLY A 14 -9.93 -3.91 -17.86
N LYS A 15 -9.37 -2.92 -18.55
CA LYS A 15 -8.50 -3.10 -19.71
C LYS A 15 -7.03 -2.89 -19.31
N THR A 16 -6.12 -3.29 -20.18
CA THR A 16 -4.73 -2.85 -20.06
C THR A 16 -4.66 -1.34 -20.29
N LEU A 17 -3.59 -0.70 -19.80
CA LEU A 17 -3.44 0.73 -20.02
C LEU A 17 -3.26 1.04 -21.52
N TRP A 18 -2.46 0.25 -22.23
CA TRP A 18 -2.17 0.48 -23.65
C TRP A 18 -3.34 0.18 -24.60
N GLU A 19 -4.23 -0.75 -24.25
CA GLU A 19 -5.52 -0.90 -24.96
C GLU A 19 -6.36 0.38 -24.89
N ILE A 20 -6.26 1.15 -23.81
CA ILE A 20 -6.96 2.42 -23.67
C ILE A 20 -6.20 3.52 -24.42
N LEU A 21 -4.90 3.69 -24.13
CA LEU A 21 -4.11 4.79 -24.68
C LEU A 21 -3.91 4.69 -26.19
N GLY A 22 -3.74 3.48 -26.72
CA GLY A 22 -3.58 3.25 -28.17
C GLY A 22 -4.79 3.64 -29.00
N ASN A 23 -5.98 3.69 -28.39
CA ASN A 23 -7.22 4.11 -29.03
C ASN A 23 -7.50 5.61 -28.90
N LEU A 24 -6.67 6.35 -28.15
CA LEU A 24 -6.84 7.79 -27.92
C LEU A 24 -5.86 8.61 -28.75
N LYS A 25 -6.31 9.77 -29.22
CA LYS A 25 -5.44 10.75 -29.86
C LYS A 25 -4.33 11.18 -28.89
N ASP A 26 -3.10 11.30 -29.41
CA ASP A 26 -1.90 11.69 -28.65
C ASP A 26 -1.69 10.83 -27.40
N PHE A 27 -2.02 9.53 -27.51
CA PHE A 27 -1.99 8.55 -26.42
C PHE A 27 -2.74 9.00 -25.17
N GLY A 28 -3.81 9.79 -25.32
CA GLY A 28 -4.64 10.24 -24.21
C GLY A 28 -3.96 11.26 -23.31
N LYS A 29 -2.98 12.03 -23.78
CA LYS A 29 -2.37 13.13 -23.02
C LYS A 29 -3.44 14.04 -22.40
N GLY A 30 -3.32 14.29 -21.09
CA GLY A 30 -4.25 15.09 -20.30
C GLY A 30 -5.52 14.36 -19.85
N ARG A 31 -5.81 13.14 -20.35
CA ARG A 31 -6.96 12.35 -19.89
C ARG A 31 -6.68 11.69 -18.55
N MET A 32 -7.78 11.37 -17.84
CA MET A 32 -7.74 10.72 -16.54
C MET A 32 -8.05 9.23 -16.67
N VAL A 33 -7.25 8.40 -16.00
CA VAL A 33 -7.48 6.97 -15.86
C VAL A 33 -7.53 6.59 -14.39
N VAL A 34 -8.37 5.62 -14.07
CA VAL A 34 -8.56 5.11 -12.71
C VAL A 34 -8.26 3.63 -12.68
N ARG A 35 -7.89 3.13 -11.51
CA ARG A 35 -7.69 1.70 -11.28
C ARG A 35 -8.86 1.12 -10.52
N SER A 36 -9.48 0.07 -11.05
CA SER A 36 -10.65 -0.57 -10.43
C SER A 36 -10.35 -1.09 -9.02
N LYS A 37 -9.13 -1.59 -8.80
CA LYS A 37 -8.68 -1.97 -7.47
C LYS A 37 -8.71 -0.79 -6.49
N HIS A 38 -8.34 0.42 -6.91
CA HIS A 38 -8.34 1.59 -6.04
C HIS A 38 -9.76 2.07 -5.76
N GLU A 39 -10.62 2.14 -6.79
CA GLU A 39 -12.04 2.48 -6.63
C GLU A 39 -12.76 1.55 -5.64
N ARG A 40 -12.39 0.27 -5.61
CA ARG A 40 -13.02 -0.72 -4.72
C ARG A 40 -12.53 -0.62 -3.27
N ILE A 41 -11.26 -0.30 -3.07
CA ILE A 41 -10.64 -0.35 -1.72
C ILE A 41 -10.80 1.00 -1.01
N TYR A 42 -10.72 2.11 -1.74
CA TYR A 42 -10.70 3.45 -1.18
C TYR A 42 -11.96 4.21 -1.60
N LYS A 43 -12.58 4.91 -0.64
CA LYS A 43 -13.72 5.80 -0.92
C LYS A 43 -13.26 7.14 -1.48
N GLU A 44 -12.02 7.48 -1.18
CA GLU A 44 -11.35 8.72 -1.57
C GLU A 44 -10.94 8.67 -3.05
N PRO A 45 -10.91 9.82 -3.75
CA PRO A 45 -10.61 9.87 -5.18
C PRO A 45 -9.16 9.40 -5.44
N CYS A 46 -9.01 8.45 -6.35
CA CYS A 46 -7.73 7.91 -6.79
C CYS A 46 -7.69 7.87 -8.31
N TYR A 47 -6.88 8.71 -8.94
CA TYR A 47 -6.78 8.78 -10.39
C TYR A 47 -5.37 9.14 -10.86
N TYR A 48 -5.13 8.93 -12.14
CA TYR A 48 -3.90 9.25 -12.84
C TYR A 48 -4.22 10.15 -14.02
N ARG A 49 -3.55 11.30 -14.12
CA ARG A 49 -3.62 12.17 -15.29
C ARG A 49 -2.40 11.94 -16.17
N ILE A 50 -2.62 11.54 -17.41
CA ILE A 50 -1.55 11.17 -18.34
C ILE A 50 -0.80 12.44 -18.76
N VAL A 51 0.52 12.48 -18.54
CA VAL A 51 1.38 13.59 -18.96
C VAL A 51 2.15 13.23 -20.23
N HIS A 52 2.71 12.02 -20.24
CA HIS A 52 3.48 11.50 -21.36
C HIS A 52 3.29 10.00 -21.48
N ALA A 53 3.15 9.50 -22.70
CA ALA A 53 3.06 8.08 -22.99
C ALA A 53 3.84 7.78 -24.27
N GLN A 54 4.72 6.79 -24.21
CA GLN A 54 5.54 6.31 -25.32
C GLN A 54 5.46 4.78 -25.40
N PRO A 55 4.89 4.20 -26.47
CA PRO A 55 4.82 2.75 -26.62
C PRO A 55 6.21 2.15 -26.84
N LEU A 56 6.44 0.92 -26.35
CA LEU A 56 7.66 0.16 -26.62
C LEU A 56 7.58 -0.64 -27.94
N MET A 57 6.40 -0.63 -28.60
CA MET A 57 6.11 -1.35 -29.86
C MET A 57 6.38 -2.86 -29.75
N ASP A 58 5.91 -3.49 -28.67
CA ASP A 58 5.90 -4.95 -28.55
C ASP A 58 4.78 -5.57 -29.40
N GLU A 59 4.91 -6.85 -29.77
CA GLU A 59 3.95 -7.55 -30.65
C GLU A 59 2.49 -7.46 -30.18
N LYS A 60 2.28 -7.35 -28.86
CA LYS A 60 0.96 -7.29 -28.23
C LYS A 60 0.59 -5.91 -27.71
N ASN A 61 1.45 -4.90 -27.91
CA ASN A 61 1.29 -3.54 -27.40
C ASN A 61 0.92 -3.48 -25.91
N LEU A 62 1.56 -4.30 -25.06
CA LEU A 62 1.31 -4.37 -23.62
C LEU A 62 2.22 -3.43 -22.82
N TYR A 63 3.36 -3.05 -23.39
CA TYR A 63 4.41 -2.35 -22.67
C TYR A 63 4.71 -0.99 -23.29
N GLY A 64 5.12 -0.06 -22.43
CA GLY A 64 5.51 1.27 -22.83
C GLY A 64 5.67 2.17 -21.64
N ARG A 65 6.37 3.28 -21.85
CA ARG A 65 6.68 4.27 -20.83
C ARG A 65 5.49 5.19 -20.64
N VAL A 66 5.01 5.32 -19.41
CA VAL A 66 3.87 6.21 -19.10
C VAL A 66 4.16 7.00 -17.85
N LEU A 67 4.27 8.32 -18.00
CA LEU A 67 4.42 9.28 -16.91
C LEU A 67 3.08 9.94 -16.64
N VAL A 68 2.70 9.96 -15.36
CA VAL A 68 1.42 10.50 -14.92
C VAL A 68 1.56 11.42 -13.72
N GLU A 69 0.63 12.35 -13.59
CA GLU A 69 0.35 12.97 -12.30
C GLU A 69 -0.60 12.05 -11.53
N GLU A 70 -0.16 11.58 -10.36
CA GLU A 70 -0.98 10.74 -9.49
C GLU A 70 -1.72 11.62 -8.47
N VAL A 71 -3.02 11.35 -8.33
CA VAL A 71 -3.78 11.73 -7.14
C VAL A 71 -4.18 10.45 -6.43
N PHE A 72 -3.67 10.25 -5.22
CA PHE A 72 -3.94 9.06 -4.42
C PHE A 72 -4.61 9.46 -3.11
N ARG A 73 -5.82 8.93 -2.89
CA ARG A 73 -6.67 9.21 -1.72
C ARG A 73 -6.84 10.72 -1.47
N GLY A 74 -7.13 11.46 -2.53
CA GLY A 74 -7.33 12.91 -2.50
C GLY A 74 -6.07 13.76 -2.39
N ARG A 75 -4.86 13.17 -2.29
CA ARG A 75 -3.61 13.93 -2.32
C ARG A 75 -2.98 13.89 -3.69
N LYS A 76 -2.54 15.05 -4.19
CA LYS A 76 -1.72 15.15 -5.41
C LYS A 76 -0.26 14.88 -5.11
N ASN A 77 0.35 13.95 -5.85
CA ASN A 77 1.77 13.69 -5.78
C ASN A 77 2.53 14.88 -6.41
N PRO A 78 3.50 15.52 -5.72
CA PRO A 78 4.29 16.59 -6.30
C PRO A 78 5.13 16.10 -7.50
N GLU A 79 5.55 14.84 -7.48
CA GLU A 79 6.37 14.25 -8.54
C GLU A 79 5.52 13.48 -9.55
N LEU A 80 6.03 13.44 -10.78
CA LEU A 80 5.47 12.57 -11.81
C LEU A 80 5.78 11.11 -11.47
N LYS A 81 4.75 10.28 -11.55
CA LYS A 81 4.86 8.84 -11.30
C LYS A 81 5.03 8.08 -12.60
N ASP A 82 5.98 7.15 -12.60
CA ASP A 82 6.13 6.19 -13.67
C ASP A 82 5.18 4.99 -13.47
N LEU A 83 4.32 4.73 -14.45
CA LEU A 83 3.41 3.59 -14.48
C LEU A 83 3.90 2.43 -15.35
N THR A 84 5.10 2.51 -15.94
CA THR A 84 5.66 1.50 -16.86
C THR A 84 5.57 0.08 -16.28
N ALA A 85 5.88 -0.08 -14.99
CA ALA A 85 5.88 -1.38 -14.32
C ALA A 85 4.48 -2.01 -14.14
N ILE A 86 3.40 -1.27 -14.40
CA ILE A 86 2.03 -1.75 -14.16
C ILE A 86 1.12 -1.68 -15.39
N THR A 87 1.58 -1.20 -16.55
CA THR A 87 0.75 -0.97 -17.75
C THR A 87 0.07 -2.24 -18.26
N TYR A 88 0.73 -3.39 -18.11
CA TYR A 88 0.25 -4.70 -18.55
C TYR A 88 -0.92 -5.26 -17.73
N LYS A 89 -1.26 -4.62 -16.59
CA LYS A 89 -2.32 -5.11 -15.70
C LYS A 89 -3.70 -4.68 -16.22
N ASN A 90 -4.64 -5.63 -16.25
CA ASN A 90 -6.03 -5.41 -16.66
C ASN A 90 -6.87 -4.76 -15.54
N ASP A 91 -6.44 -3.60 -15.07
CA ASP A 91 -7.01 -2.94 -13.89
C ASP A 91 -7.42 -1.49 -14.19
N PHE A 92 -7.23 -1.01 -15.44
CA PHE A 92 -7.47 0.38 -15.80
C PHE A 92 -8.84 0.59 -16.43
N LYS A 93 -9.40 1.76 -16.15
CA LYS A 93 -10.58 2.33 -16.80
C LYS A 93 -10.31 3.78 -17.19
N LEU A 94 -10.82 4.17 -18.36
CA LEU A 94 -10.81 5.56 -18.80
C LEU A 94 -11.96 6.30 -18.14
N VAL A 95 -11.68 7.47 -17.56
CA VAL A 95 -12.73 8.35 -17.03
C VAL A 95 -13.35 9.13 -18.20
N PRO A 96 -14.68 9.12 -18.37
CA PRO A 96 -15.35 9.95 -19.37
C PRO A 96 -15.16 11.45 -19.04
N LYS A 97 -14.96 12.29 -20.06
CA LYS A 97 -14.66 13.73 -19.88
C LYS A 97 -15.65 14.47 -18.98
N HIS A 98 -16.94 14.16 -19.10
CA HIS A 98 -17.98 14.81 -18.31
C HIS A 98 -17.94 14.43 -16.82
N GLU A 99 -17.28 13.32 -16.47
CA GLU A 99 -17.15 12.84 -15.09
C GLU A 99 -15.81 13.23 -14.45
N GLU A 100 -14.82 13.66 -15.24
CA GLU A 100 -13.51 14.08 -14.75
C GLU A 100 -13.63 15.17 -13.67
N HIS A 101 -14.55 16.12 -13.84
CA HIS A 101 -14.84 17.16 -12.86
C HIS A 101 -15.28 16.62 -11.49
N LYS A 102 -16.01 15.49 -11.46
CA LYS A 102 -16.46 14.89 -10.20
C LYS A 102 -15.27 14.45 -9.35
N LEU A 103 -14.23 13.91 -9.98
CA LEU A 103 -13.01 13.44 -9.30
C LEU A 103 -12.11 14.60 -8.82
N ILE A 104 -12.09 15.70 -9.57
CA ILE A 104 -11.29 16.89 -9.23
C ILE A 104 -11.92 17.66 -8.07
N ASN A 105 -13.25 17.79 -8.07
CA ASN A 105 -13.98 18.60 -7.10
C ASN A 105 -14.16 17.92 -5.74
N VAL A 106 -13.77 16.65 -5.57
CA VAL A 106 -13.84 16.00 -4.27
C VAL A 106 -12.82 16.66 -3.33
N ALA A 107 -13.32 17.23 -2.23
CA ALA A 107 -12.47 17.81 -1.22
C ALA A 107 -11.43 16.77 -0.73
N PRO A 108 -10.16 17.19 -0.52
CA PRO A 108 -9.13 16.29 -0.02
C PRO A 108 -9.57 15.75 1.34
N VAL A 109 -9.72 14.43 1.44
CA VAL A 109 -10.03 13.78 2.72
C VAL A 109 -8.80 13.87 3.61
N GLU A 110 -8.93 14.57 4.73
CA GLU A 110 -7.90 14.58 5.76
C GLU A 110 -7.86 13.21 6.45
N LEU A 111 -6.96 12.35 5.98
CA LEU A 111 -6.69 11.10 6.65
C LEU A 111 -5.87 11.35 7.92
N PRO A 112 -6.22 10.72 9.05
CA PRO A 112 -5.47 10.89 10.27
C PRO A 112 -4.02 10.46 10.07
N GLU A 113 -3.09 11.25 10.57
CA GLU A 113 -1.69 10.85 10.65
C GLU A 113 -1.56 9.70 11.66
N THR A 114 -0.86 8.66 11.27
CA THR A 114 -0.58 7.52 12.12
C THR A 114 0.70 7.79 12.88
N VAL A 115 0.58 7.97 14.20
CA VAL A 115 1.75 8.16 15.06
C VAL A 115 2.22 6.81 15.57
N VAL A 116 3.48 6.49 15.33
CA VAL A 116 4.12 5.25 15.80
C VAL A 116 5.11 5.55 16.93
N PRO A 117 5.39 4.59 17.82
CA PRO A 117 6.38 4.76 18.88
C PRO A 117 7.76 5.14 18.33
N SER A 118 8.50 5.97 19.05
CA SER A 118 9.91 6.27 18.71
C SER A 118 10.85 5.11 19.04
N GLU A 119 10.51 4.37 20.09
CA GLU A 119 11.24 3.18 20.53
C GLU A 119 10.30 1.99 20.62
N ILE A 120 10.83 0.82 20.28
CA ILE A 120 10.12 -0.45 20.34
C ILE A 120 10.97 -1.49 21.07
N GLU A 121 10.31 -2.41 21.77
CA GLU A 121 11.02 -3.56 22.34
C GLU A 121 11.52 -4.50 21.23
N PRO A 122 12.73 -5.04 21.32
CA PRO A 122 13.22 -6.04 20.38
C PRO A 122 12.37 -7.30 20.39
N PRO A 123 12.25 -8.00 19.23
CA PRO A 123 11.68 -9.34 19.17
C PRO A 123 12.32 -10.28 20.21
N PRO A 124 11.60 -11.28 20.75
CA PRO A 124 12.06 -12.09 21.89
C PRO A 124 13.46 -12.68 21.73
N LEU A 125 13.77 -13.25 20.56
CA LEU A 125 15.08 -13.81 20.26
C LEU A 125 16.18 -12.76 20.29
N LEU A 126 15.94 -11.59 19.69
CA LEU A 126 16.90 -10.48 19.68
C LEU A 126 17.09 -9.92 21.10
N LYS A 127 16.01 -9.83 21.90
CA LYS A 127 16.09 -9.46 23.32
C LYS A 127 17.05 -10.38 24.09
N MET A 128 16.91 -11.70 23.92
CA MET A 128 17.78 -12.70 24.57
C MET A 128 19.24 -12.57 24.12
N LEU A 129 19.50 -12.44 22.82
CA LEU A 129 20.86 -12.31 22.28
C LEU A 129 21.53 -11.01 22.74
N CYS A 130 20.78 -9.90 22.76
CA CYS A 130 21.27 -8.63 23.28
C CYS A 130 21.58 -8.73 24.78
N ALA A 131 20.69 -9.34 25.57
CA ALA A 131 20.90 -9.54 27.01
C ALA A 131 22.15 -10.41 27.29
N GLN A 132 22.34 -11.51 26.56
CA GLN A 132 23.54 -12.35 26.69
C GLN A 132 24.82 -11.59 26.37
N ARG A 133 24.83 -10.80 25.29
CA ARG A 133 26.00 -9.99 24.90
C ARG A 133 26.30 -8.88 25.90
N ARG A 134 25.29 -8.23 26.47
CA ARG A 134 25.45 -7.20 27.52
C ARG A 134 25.96 -7.81 28.83
N ALA A 135 25.42 -8.97 29.24
CA ALA A 135 25.89 -9.70 30.41
C ALA A 135 27.37 -10.10 30.30
N ALA A 136 27.81 -10.56 29.12
CA ALA A 136 29.22 -10.88 28.87
C ALA A 136 30.15 -9.65 28.93
N ARG A 137 29.61 -8.44 28.77
CA ARG A 137 30.33 -7.16 28.88
C ARG A 137 30.18 -6.47 30.24
N GLY A 138 29.33 -7.01 31.13
CA GLY A 138 29.00 -6.38 32.41
C GLY A 138 28.05 -5.17 32.30
N GLU A 139 27.26 -5.08 31.22
CA GLU A 139 26.27 -4.01 30.99
C GLU A 139 24.85 -4.44 31.42
N ASP A 140 23.97 -3.46 31.68
CA ASP A 140 22.58 -3.70 32.10
C ASP A 140 21.74 -4.41 31.03
N THR A 141 21.05 -5.47 31.45
CA THR A 141 20.32 -6.41 30.58
C THR A 141 18.82 -6.15 30.45
N GLU A 142 18.23 -5.37 31.34
CA GLU A 142 16.76 -5.23 31.44
C GLU A 142 16.19 -4.19 30.45
N ASN A 143 16.87 -3.06 30.27
CA ASN A 143 16.44 -1.96 29.38
C ASN A 143 17.08 -2.08 28.00
N ILE A 144 16.55 -2.98 27.17
CA ILE A 144 16.93 -3.11 25.76
C ILE A 144 15.78 -2.59 24.90
N SER A 145 15.92 -1.39 24.34
CA SER A 145 15.01 -0.82 23.34
C SER A 145 15.72 -0.71 21.98
N MET A 146 14.93 -0.62 20.90
CA MET A 146 15.41 -0.33 19.56
C MET A 146 14.73 0.91 19.01
N GLU A 147 15.50 1.76 18.33
CA GLU A 147 14.98 2.90 17.62
C GLU A 147 14.10 2.45 16.44
N MET A 148 12.87 2.97 16.37
CA MET A 148 11.97 2.65 15.28
C MET A 148 12.32 3.46 14.03
N ILE A 149 12.90 2.80 13.03
CA ILE A 149 13.20 3.43 11.74
C ILE A 149 11.98 3.40 10.82
N ILE A 150 11.52 4.58 10.41
CA ILE A 150 10.44 4.73 9.42
C ILE A 150 11.08 5.14 8.09
N ARG A 151 10.65 4.50 7.00
CA ARG A 151 10.94 5.00 5.65
C ARG A 151 9.96 6.12 5.32
N GLU A 152 10.40 7.36 5.47
CA GLU A 152 9.63 8.57 5.16
C GLU A 152 9.34 8.72 3.66
N THR A 153 10.00 7.93 2.81
CA THR A 153 10.08 8.09 1.36
C THR A 153 8.80 7.84 0.57
N THR A 154 7.69 7.44 1.19
CA THR A 154 6.48 7.12 0.42
C THR A 154 5.43 8.22 0.59
N PHE A 155 5.13 8.94 -0.50
CA PHE A 155 4.03 9.91 -0.62
C PHE A 155 2.69 9.42 0.00
N THR A 156 2.49 8.11 0.04
CA THR A 156 1.28 7.45 0.54
C THR A 156 1.26 7.21 2.06
N SER A 157 2.40 7.27 2.74
CA SER A 157 2.55 6.95 4.16
C SER A 157 2.40 8.22 5.00
N ARG A 158 1.28 8.37 5.72
CA ARG A 158 1.11 9.41 6.77
C ARG A 158 1.60 8.88 8.12
N VAL A 159 2.78 8.26 8.16
CA VAL A 159 3.32 7.64 9.37
C VAL A 159 4.46 8.50 9.89
N ARG A 160 4.35 8.94 11.14
CA ARG A 160 5.39 9.72 11.82
C ARG A 160 5.72 9.15 13.20
N ARG A 161 6.93 9.42 13.70
CA ARG A 161 7.31 9.05 15.07
C ARG A 161 6.61 9.95 16.09
N ALA A 162 6.32 9.39 17.26
CA ALA A 162 5.80 10.11 18.42
C ALA A 162 6.87 11.06 18.97
N LYS A 163 6.50 12.31 19.26
CA LYS A 163 7.38 13.23 19.99
C LYS A 163 7.38 12.87 21.48
N SER A 164 8.40 13.34 22.22
CA SER A 164 8.53 13.09 23.67
C SER A 164 7.22 13.48 24.39
N GLY A 165 6.53 12.49 24.96
CA GLY A 165 5.26 12.66 25.68
C GLY A 165 3.98 12.36 24.90
N GLU A 166 4.05 12.04 23.60
CA GLU A 166 2.87 11.72 22.78
C GLU A 166 2.56 10.21 22.82
N GLN A 167 1.29 9.83 23.02
CA GLN A 167 0.87 8.43 22.96
C GLN A 167 0.76 7.94 21.51
N PRO A 168 1.35 6.80 21.15
CA PRO A 168 1.28 6.27 19.79
C PRO A 168 -0.15 5.83 19.44
N THR A 169 -0.59 6.16 18.22
CA THR A 169 -1.92 5.78 17.70
C THR A 169 -2.04 4.26 17.52
N ILE A 170 -0.92 3.59 17.21
CA ILE A 170 -0.87 2.14 17.03
C ILE A 170 0.16 1.54 17.99
N PRO A 171 -0.25 0.67 18.93
CA PRO A 171 0.70 -0.07 19.75
C PRO A 171 1.36 -1.16 18.90
N ILE A 172 2.69 -1.10 18.77
CA ILE A 172 3.47 -2.13 18.09
C ILE A 172 3.95 -3.13 19.14
N ASN A 173 3.37 -4.34 19.14
CA ASN A 173 3.80 -5.44 20.00
C ASN A 173 4.50 -6.51 19.16
N LEU A 174 5.75 -6.79 19.49
CA LEU A 174 6.56 -7.83 18.83
C LEU A 174 6.54 -9.16 19.59
N ASN A 175 5.77 -9.26 20.67
CA ASN A 175 5.58 -10.50 21.41
C ASN A 175 4.62 -11.43 20.65
N PRO A 176 5.06 -12.64 20.24
CA PRO A 176 4.26 -13.58 19.46
C PRO A 176 2.91 -13.93 20.11
N SER A 177 2.84 -13.99 21.44
CA SER A 177 1.60 -14.30 22.16
C SER A 177 0.56 -13.16 22.12
N LYS A 178 0.99 -11.94 21.80
CA LYS A 178 0.13 -10.74 21.70
C LYS A 178 -0.02 -10.23 20.27
N LEU A 179 0.50 -10.96 19.28
CA LEU A 179 0.19 -10.68 17.89
C LEU A 179 -1.29 -10.97 17.64
N ASN A 180 -1.95 -10.19 16.80
CA ASN A 180 -3.29 -10.51 16.31
C ASN A 180 -3.15 -11.48 15.12
N PRO A 181 -3.26 -12.81 15.32
CA PRO A 181 -3.31 -13.71 14.19
C PRO A 181 -4.51 -13.38 13.29
N SER A 182 -4.33 -13.51 11.99
CA SER A 182 -5.47 -13.49 11.07
C SER A 182 -6.39 -14.64 11.44
N SER A 183 -7.64 -14.34 11.78
CA SER A 183 -8.67 -15.33 12.13
C SER A 183 -8.79 -16.44 11.08
N ARG A 184 -8.48 -16.11 9.82
CA ARG A 184 -8.45 -17.04 8.68
C ARG A 184 -7.39 -18.14 8.79
N LEU A 185 -6.27 -17.92 9.50
CA LEU A 185 -5.20 -18.90 9.65
C LEU A 185 -5.57 -20.03 10.63
N TYR A 186 -6.51 -19.77 11.53
CA TYR A 186 -6.95 -20.70 12.57
C TYR A 186 -8.35 -21.26 12.28
N GLN A 187 -8.95 -20.93 11.14
CA GLN A 187 -10.21 -21.52 10.70
C GLN A 187 -10.04 -23.03 10.51
N GLY A 188 -10.62 -23.82 11.43
CA GLY A 188 -10.58 -25.29 11.40
C GLY A 188 -9.66 -25.94 12.43
N ILE A 189 -8.90 -25.15 13.19
CA ILE A 189 -8.16 -25.66 14.36
C ILE A 189 -9.10 -25.53 15.56
N GLN A 190 -9.69 -26.64 16.00
CA GLN A 190 -10.42 -26.66 17.27
C GLN A 190 -9.37 -26.62 18.39
N ASP A 191 -9.47 -25.64 19.28
CA ASP A 191 -8.66 -25.59 20.50
C ASP A 191 -9.02 -26.79 21.38
N THR A 192 -8.32 -27.91 21.21
CA THR A 192 -8.27 -28.97 22.23
C THR A 192 -7.43 -28.44 23.38
N ASN A 193 -8.05 -27.66 24.24
CA ASN A 193 -7.46 -27.23 25.51
C ASN A 193 -7.60 -28.43 26.48
N PRO A 194 -6.53 -29.11 26.91
CA PRO A 194 -6.64 -30.00 28.05
C PRO A 194 -6.75 -29.12 29.30
N GLN A 195 -7.93 -29.13 29.92
CA GLN A 195 -8.07 -28.63 31.28
C GLN A 195 -7.23 -29.50 32.22
N SER A 196 -6.35 -28.87 32.99
CA SER A 196 -5.76 -29.41 34.22
C SER A 196 -5.56 -28.26 35.20
#